data_AF-A0A943NZU0-F1
#
_entry.id   AF-A0A943NZU0-F1
#
_cell.length_a   1.000
_cell.length_b   1.000
_cell.length_c   1.000
_cell.angle_alpha   90.00
_cell.angle_beta   90.00
_cell.angle_gamma   90.00
#
_symmetry.space_group_name_H-M   'P 1'
#
loop_
_entity.id
_entity.type
_entity.pdbx_description
1 polymer ?
#
loop_
_entity_poly.entity_id
_entity_poly.type
_entity_poly.pdbx_seq_one_letter_code
_entity_poly.pdbx_strand_id
1 'polypeptide(L)'
;MMKFKLVNNKVTDEREKALNNKVAAECFYIMIAGTLVCLVYSSFFNRGAITSNYLAFPMLIAWIWSIYRSERLSVNTFGGSGMTVLGCLLVTGLITLMIMSANYRYNHDVYHNNPLDPRYLMVWPITYIIYAPVVFFMNWSIVALGRYERRRLEKQLDDLENEE
;
A
#
# COMPACT_ATOMS: atom_id res chain seq x y z
N MET A 1 -38.11 13.16 8.32
CA MET A 1 -37.29 13.01 7.09
C MET A 1 -35.80 12.76 7.38
N MET A 2 -35.13 13.55 8.23
CA MET A 2 -33.67 13.38 8.53
C MET A 2 -33.22 11.99 9.02
N LYS A 3 -34.05 11.28 9.81
CA LYS A 3 -33.67 9.95 10.33
C LYS A 3 -33.59 8.86 9.25
N PHE A 4 -34.45 8.90 8.24
CA PHE A 4 -34.40 7.94 7.13
C PHE A 4 -33.19 8.19 6.21
N LYS A 5 -32.84 9.46 5.98
CA LYS A 5 -31.65 9.87 5.21
C LYS A 5 -30.34 9.37 5.84
N LEU A 6 -30.22 9.48 7.18
CA LEU A 6 -29.07 8.95 7.92
C LEU A 6 -29.00 7.41 7.89
N VAL A 7 -30.14 6.73 7.94
CA VAL A 7 -30.20 5.26 7.88
C VAL A 7 -29.82 4.77 6.48
N ASN A 8 -30.32 5.39 5.41
CA ASN A 8 -29.95 5.03 4.03
C ASN A 8 -28.47 5.28 3.75
N ASN A 9 -27.91 6.42 4.16
CA ASN A 9 -26.48 6.69 4.02
C ASN A 9 -25.61 5.73 4.83
N LYS A 10 -26.09 5.28 6.00
CA LYS A 10 -25.38 4.28 6.79
C LYS A 10 -25.39 2.91 6.11
N VAL A 11 -26.51 2.53 5.50
CA VAL A 11 -26.65 1.27 4.75
C VAL A 11 -25.80 1.26 3.48
N THR A 12 -25.65 2.40 2.80
CA THR A 12 -24.74 2.51 1.64
C THR A 12 -23.26 2.47 2.07
N ASP A 13 -22.86 3.14 3.15
CA ASP A 13 -21.50 3.10 3.69
C ASP A 13 -21.10 1.67 4.17
N GLU A 14 -22.04 0.93 4.77
CA GLU A 14 -21.83 -0.48 5.13
C GLU A 14 -21.67 -1.39 3.90
N ARG A 15 -22.41 -1.13 2.82
CA ARG A 15 -22.25 -1.85 1.54
C ARG A 15 -20.90 -1.54 0.90
N GLU A 16 -20.47 -0.28 0.86
CA GLU A 16 -19.14 0.09 0.35
C GLU A 16 -18.02 -0.60 1.13
N LYS A 17 -18.10 -0.63 2.47
CA LYS A 17 -17.14 -1.38 3.31
C LYS A 17 -17.16 -2.87 3.01
N ALA A 18 -18.33 -3.48 2.82
CA ALA A 18 -18.45 -4.89 2.47
C ALA A 18 -17.84 -5.20 1.11
N LEU A 19 -18.06 -4.33 0.10
CA LEU A 19 -17.42 -4.48 -1.20
C LEU A 19 -15.90 -4.26 -1.12
N ASN A 20 -15.43 -3.28 -0.34
CA ASN A 20 -13.99 -3.06 -0.18
C ASN A 20 -13.30 -4.25 0.51
N ASN A 21 -13.94 -4.82 1.55
CA ASN A 21 -13.47 -6.05 2.18
C ASN A 21 -13.45 -7.24 1.21
N LYS A 22 -14.40 -7.31 0.27
CA LYS A 22 -14.39 -8.33 -0.78
C LYS A 22 -13.19 -8.15 -1.73
N VAL A 23 -12.91 -6.93 -2.18
CA VAL A 23 -11.73 -6.64 -3.02
C VAL A 23 -10.45 -6.98 -2.27
N ALA A 24 -10.35 -6.60 -1.00
CA ALA A 24 -9.21 -6.95 -0.15
C ALA A 24 -9.04 -8.47 0.01
N ALA A 25 -10.14 -9.21 0.20
CA ALA A 25 -10.12 -10.67 0.27
C ALA A 25 -9.65 -11.29 -1.05
N GLU A 26 -10.16 -10.83 -2.20
CA GLU A 26 -9.70 -11.28 -3.52
C GLU A 26 -8.18 -11.03 -3.71
N CYS A 27 -7.67 -9.86 -3.31
CA CYS A 27 -6.24 -9.56 -3.34
C CYS A 27 -5.42 -10.46 -2.41
N PHE A 28 -5.94 -10.75 -1.21
CA PHE A 28 -5.29 -11.65 -0.26
C PHE A 28 -5.19 -13.09 -0.79
N TYR A 29 -6.24 -13.58 -1.48
CA TYR A 29 -6.20 -14.88 -2.15
C TYR A 29 -5.16 -14.93 -3.27
N ILE A 30 -5.04 -13.87 -4.08
CA ILE A 30 -4.00 -13.75 -5.12
C ILE A 30 -2.60 -13.78 -4.48
N MET A 31 -2.42 -13.09 -3.36
CA MET A 31 -1.16 -13.09 -2.62
C MET A 31 -0.82 -14.49 -2.09
N ILE A 32 -1.76 -15.19 -1.44
CA ILE A 32 -1.54 -16.56 -0.96
C ILE A 32 -1.21 -17.49 -2.13
N ALA A 33 -1.99 -17.48 -3.21
CA ALA A 33 -1.74 -18.35 -4.36
C ALA A 33 -0.39 -18.06 -5.01
N GLY A 34 -0.07 -16.79 -5.25
CA GLY A 34 1.19 -16.38 -5.86
C GLY A 34 2.40 -16.72 -4.99
N THR A 35 2.31 -16.51 -3.68
CA THR A 35 3.38 -16.93 -2.75
C THR A 35 3.56 -18.44 -2.70
N LEU A 36 2.49 -19.22 -2.76
CA LEU A 36 2.53 -20.69 -2.88
C LEU A 36 3.25 -21.13 -4.16
N VAL A 37 2.95 -20.50 -5.30
CA VAL A 37 3.64 -20.77 -6.56
C VAL A 37 5.13 -20.45 -6.46
N CYS A 38 5.48 -19.30 -5.88
CA CYS A 38 6.88 -18.93 -5.65
C CYS A 38 7.60 -19.92 -4.73
N LEU A 39 6.93 -20.43 -3.68
CA LEU A 39 7.46 -21.44 -2.76
C LEU A 39 7.74 -22.76 -3.48
N VAL A 40 6.75 -23.27 -4.22
CA VAL A 40 6.88 -24.51 -5.00
C VAL A 40 8.02 -24.37 -6.03
N TYR A 41 8.02 -23.30 -6.80
CA TYR A 41 9.07 -23.02 -7.78
C TYR A 41 10.46 -22.97 -7.12
N SER A 42 10.60 -22.24 -6.01
CA SER A 42 11.88 -22.14 -5.30
C SER A 42 12.34 -23.49 -4.74
N SER A 43 11.41 -24.31 -4.24
CA SER A 43 11.70 -25.64 -3.70
C SER A 43 12.21 -26.61 -4.77
N PHE A 44 11.62 -26.60 -5.97
CA PHE A 44 12.00 -27.52 -7.05
C PHE A 44 13.21 -27.02 -7.87
N PHE A 45 13.32 -25.71 -8.09
CA PHE A 45 14.26 -25.16 -9.07
C PHE A 45 15.34 -24.24 -8.49
N ASN A 46 15.21 -23.79 -7.23
CA ASN A 46 16.13 -22.83 -6.62
C ASN A 46 16.69 -23.27 -5.25
N ARG A 47 16.74 -24.59 -4.98
CA ARG A 47 17.20 -25.16 -3.69
C ARG A 47 16.51 -24.57 -2.46
N GLY A 48 15.25 -24.14 -2.58
CA GLY A 48 14.48 -23.52 -1.51
C GLY A 48 14.79 -22.04 -1.23
N ALA A 49 15.68 -21.39 -2.01
CA ALA A 49 15.96 -19.97 -1.85
C ALA A 49 14.86 -19.12 -2.49
N ILE A 50 14.06 -18.45 -1.67
CA ILE A 50 13.09 -17.44 -2.13
C ILE A 50 13.82 -16.09 -2.16
N THR A 51 14.21 -15.62 -3.35
CA THR A 51 14.70 -14.24 -3.49
C THR A 51 13.53 -13.26 -3.39
N SER A 52 13.76 -12.10 -2.77
CA SER A 52 12.76 -11.03 -2.60
C SER A 52 12.09 -10.60 -3.91
N ASN A 53 12.75 -10.82 -5.06
CA ASN A 53 12.22 -10.50 -6.38
C ASN A 53 11.01 -11.37 -6.76
N TYR A 54 10.96 -12.63 -6.32
CA TYR A 54 9.83 -13.51 -6.66
C TYR A 54 8.54 -13.12 -5.92
N LEU A 55 8.67 -12.63 -4.69
CA LEU A 55 7.53 -12.14 -3.90
C LEU A 55 6.97 -10.80 -4.41
N ALA A 56 7.72 -10.06 -5.22
CA ALA A 56 7.27 -8.83 -5.85
C ALA A 56 6.20 -9.08 -6.93
N PHE A 57 6.23 -10.22 -7.64
CA PHE A 57 5.28 -10.50 -8.71
C PHE A 57 3.84 -10.70 -8.20
N PRO A 58 3.56 -11.52 -7.18
CA PRO A 58 2.22 -11.62 -6.59
C PRO A 58 1.71 -10.28 -6.07
N MET A 59 2.58 -9.46 -5.47
CA MET A 59 2.24 -8.12 -5.00
C MET A 59 1.79 -7.22 -6.14
N LEU A 60 2.54 -7.16 -7.24
CA LEU A 60 2.17 -6.35 -8.41
C LEU A 60 0.85 -6.81 -9.04
N ILE A 61 0.65 -8.13 -9.17
CA ILE A 61 -0.60 -8.69 -9.72
C ILE A 61 -1.78 -8.35 -8.82
N ALA A 62 -1.65 -8.53 -7.50
CA ALA A 62 -2.70 -8.16 -6.55
C ALA A 62 -2.99 -6.66 -6.57
N TRP A 63 -1.97 -5.81 -6.76
CA TRP A 63 -2.14 -4.36 -6.84
C TRP A 63 -2.92 -3.93 -8.09
N ILE A 64 -2.56 -4.47 -9.26
CA ILE A 64 -3.28 -4.23 -10.51
C ILE A 64 -4.72 -4.74 -10.42
N TRP A 65 -4.91 -5.95 -9.84
CA TRP A 65 -6.25 -6.51 -9.62
C TRP A 65 -7.10 -5.62 -8.71
N SER A 66 -6.52 -5.11 -7.62
CA SER A 66 -7.20 -4.20 -6.68
C SER A 66 -7.78 -2.99 -7.40
N ILE A 67 -6.97 -2.32 -8.24
CA ILE A 67 -7.37 -1.12 -8.99
C ILE A 67 -8.46 -1.45 -10.02
N TYR A 68 -8.26 -2.50 -10.81
CA TYR A 68 -9.25 -2.91 -11.82
C TYR A 68 -10.60 -3.29 -11.18
N ARG A 69 -10.54 -4.00 -10.05
CA ARG A 69 -11.72 -4.52 -9.37
C ARG A 69 -12.48 -3.42 -8.65
N SER A 70 -11.78 -2.49 -8.01
CA SER A 70 -12.40 -1.35 -7.34
C SER A 70 -13.06 -0.39 -8.32
N GLU A 71 -12.46 -0.15 -9.49
CA GLU A 71 -13.07 0.62 -10.57
C GLU A 71 -14.37 -0.03 -11.06
N ARG A 72 -14.36 -1.35 -11.31
CA ARG A 72 -15.55 -2.11 -11.73
C ARG A 72 -16.67 -2.11 -10.71
N LEU A 73 -16.33 -2.03 -9.42
CA LEU A 73 -17.31 -2.03 -8.33
C LEU A 73 -17.69 -0.61 -7.88
N SER A 74 -17.10 0.43 -8.48
CA SER A 74 -17.25 1.84 -8.07
C SER A 74 -16.98 2.06 -6.58
N VAL A 75 -16.08 1.25 -6.00
CA VAL A 75 -15.72 1.33 -4.59
C VAL A 75 -14.51 2.23 -4.45
N ASN A 76 -14.55 3.11 -3.44
CA ASN A 76 -13.44 3.99 -3.12
C ASN A 76 -12.18 3.16 -2.81
N THR A 77 -11.22 3.13 -3.73
CA THR A 77 -10.00 2.31 -3.57
C THR A 77 -9.01 3.00 -2.65
N PHE A 78 -9.01 4.34 -2.69
CA PHE A 78 -8.13 5.21 -1.91
C PHE A 78 -8.84 5.77 -0.68
N GLY A 79 -9.90 5.09 -0.22
CA GLY A 79 -10.82 5.55 0.82
C GLY A 79 -10.13 6.15 2.04
N GLY A 80 -10.14 7.48 2.11
CA GLY A 80 -10.00 8.34 3.30
C GLY A 80 -8.76 8.21 4.19
N SER A 81 -7.94 7.17 4.05
CA SER A 81 -6.91 6.80 5.01
C SER A 81 -5.55 7.36 4.61
N GLY A 82 -5.42 8.68 4.73
CA GLY A 82 -4.09 9.25 4.88
C GLY A 82 -3.38 8.60 6.06
N MET A 83 -2.18 8.09 5.85
CA MET A 83 -1.33 7.66 6.94
C MET A 83 -1.05 8.86 7.85
N THR A 84 -1.07 8.62 9.16
CA THR A 84 -0.68 9.65 10.14
C THR A 84 0.78 10.05 9.93
N VAL A 85 1.17 11.22 10.43
CA VAL A 85 2.57 11.69 10.41
C VAL A 85 3.50 10.62 10.99
N LEU A 86 3.10 10.00 12.10
CA LEU A 86 3.84 8.90 12.72
C LEU A 86 3.94 7.68 11.81
N GLY A 87 2.86 7.32 11.11
CA GLY A 87 2.88 6.26 10.09
C GLY A 87 3.86 6.55 8.96
N CYS A 88 3.89 7.79 8.45
CA CYS A 88 4.85 8.19 7.41
C CYS A 88 6.30 8.10 7.89
N LEU A 89 6.57 8.52 9.14
CA LEU A 89 7.89 8.42 9.74
C LEU A 89 8.34 6.95 9.93
N LEU A 90 7.42 6.07 10.35
CA LEU A 90 7.69 4.64 10.48
C LEU A 90 7.95 3.97 9.13
N VAL A 91 7.15 4.26 8.10
CA VAL A 91 7.37 3.74 6.74
C VAL A 91 8.69 4.23 6.17
N THR A 92 9.03 5.50 6.37
CA THR A 92 10.34 6.03 5.98
C THR A 92 11.48 5.30 6.70
N GLY A 93 11.31 5.02 8.00
CA GLY A 93 12.26 4.24 8.78
C GLY A 93 12.44 2.82 8.26
N LEU A 94 11.33 2.15 7.90
CA LEU A 94 11.34 0.81 7.33
C LEU A 94 12.03 0.78 5.95
N ILE A 95 11.74 1.76 5.08
CA ILE A 95 12.42 1.91 3.78
C ILE A 95 13.92 2.13 3.99
N THR A 96 14.28 3.02 4.92
CA THR A 96 15.68 3.30 5.27
C THR A 96 16.38 2.03 5.75
N LEU A 97 15.75 1.25 6.63
CA LEU A 97 16.26 -0.03 7.12
C LEU A 97 16.54 -1.02 5.98
N MET A 98 15.60 -1.17 5.05
CA MET A 98 15.74 -2.07 3.89
C MET A 98 16.90 -1.64 2.99
N ILE A 99 16.98 -0.35 2.66
CA ILE A 99 18.05 0.21 1.82
C ILE A 99 19.41 0.07 2.50
N MET A 100 19.50 0.35 3.81
CA MET A 100 20.75 0.24 4.56
C MET A 100 21.21 -1.21 4.69
N SER A 101 20.28 -2.14 4.90
CA SER A 101 20.60 -3.58 4.92
C SER A 101 21.15 -4.05 3.57
N ALA A 102 20.60 -3.58 2.45
CA ALA A 102 21.11 -3.86 1.12
C ALA A 102 22.48 -3.18 0.89
N ASN A 103 22.62 -1.91 1.26
CA ASN A 103 23.86 -1.15 1.14
C ASN A 103 25.01 -1.81 1.91
N TYR A 104 24.76 -2.28 3.14
CA TYR A 104 25.75 -3.04 3.91
C TYR A 104 26.15 -4.33 3.19
N ARG A 105 25.17 -5.10 2.69
CA ARG A 105 25.47 -6.36 1.97
C ARG A 105 26.32 -6.15 0.71
N TYR A 106 26.09 -5.07 -0.04
CA TYR A 106 26.82 -4.81 -1.29
C TYR A 106 28.16 -4.10 -1.06
N ASN A 107 28.29 -3.28 -0.02
CA ASN A 107 29.46 -2.44 0.24
C ASN A 107 30.15 -2.78 1.58
N HIS A 108 30.00 -4.00 2.11
CA HIS A 108 30.54 -4.38 3.42
C HIS A 108 32.05 -4.15 3.53
N ASP A 109 32.79 -4.33 2.43
CA ASP A 109 34.23 -4.11 2.36
C ASP A 109 34.60 -2.63 2.58
N VAL A 110 33.78 -1.69 2.11
CA VAL A 110 33.97 -0.25 2.31
C VAL A 110 33.76 0.15 3.78
N TYR A 111 32.97 -0.64 4.50
CA TYR A 111 32.67 -0.49 5.93
C TYR A 111 33.54 -1.39 6.82
N HIS A 112 34.63 -1.95 6.29
CA HIS A 112 35.55 -2.83 7.01
C HIS A 112 34.86 -4.00 7.72
N ASN A 113 33.78 -4.53 7.14
CA ASN A 113 32.95 -5.59 7.73
C ASN A 113 32.41 -5.24 9.14
N ASN A 114 32.35 -3.95 9.48
CA ASN A 114 31.87 -3.47 10.76
C ASN A 114 30.55 -2.67 10.57
N PRO A 115 29.43 -3.15 11.14
CA PRO A 115 28.15 -2.44 11.07
C PRO A 115 28.14 -1.14 11.91
N LEU A 116 29.18 -0.89 12.71
CA LEU A 116 29.36 0.36 13.47
C LEU A 116 30.39 1.30 12.84
N ASP A 117 30.80 1.04 11.59
CA ASP A 117 31.69 1.96 10.88
C ASP A 117 31.02 3.36 10.77
N PRO A 118 31.73 4.45 11.13
CA PRO A 118 31.18 5.81 11.08
C PRO A 118 30.60 6.17 9.71
N ARG A 119 31.17 5.65 8.63
CA ARG A 119 30.67 5.89 7.25
C ARG A 119 29.32 5.25 7.05
N TYR A 120 29.15 4.01 7.51
CA TYR A 120 27.86 3.33 7.42
C TYR A 120 26.80 4.08 8.24
N LEU A 121 27.12 4.47 9.48
CA LEU A 121 26.22 5.20 10.37
C LEU A 121 25.82 6.57 9.82
N MET A 122 26.72 7.30 9.15
CA MET A 122 26.39 8.60 8.54
C MET A 122 25.41 8.49 7.38
N VAL A 123 25.34 7.35 6.69
CA VAL A 123 24.43 7.17 5.55
C VAL A 123 22.97 6.99 6.02
N TRP A 124 22.74 6.53 7.25
CA TRP A 124 21.39 6.38 7.82
C TRP A 124 20.58 7.69 7.85
N PRO A 125 21.04 8.77 8.50
CA PRO A 125 20.29 10.02 8.54
C PRO A 125 20.14 10.66 7.15
N ILE A 126 21.15 10.55 6.28
CA ILE A 126 21.10 11.07 4.91
C ILE A 126 19.99 10.37 4.12
N THR A 127 19.96 9.03 4.16
CA THR A 127 18.95 8.23 3.47
C THR A 127 17.56 8.56 4.02
N TYR A 128 17.41 8.63 5.34
CA TYR A 128 16.12 8.97 5.96
C TYR A 128 15.59 10.34 5.51
N ILE A 129 16.44 11.36 5.50
CA ILE A 129 16.07 12.73 5.09
C ILE A 129 15.67 12.80 3.61
N ILE A 130 16.29 12.01 2.75
CA ILE A 130 15.95 11.95 1.32
C ILE A 130 14.59 11.27 1.10
N TYR A 131 14.33 10.16 1.79
CA TYR A 131 13.11 9.38 1.57
C TYR A 131 11.89 9.92 2.33
N ALA A 132 12.08 10.66 3.43
CA ALA A 132 10.97 11.25 4.18
C ALA A 132 10.06 12.13 3.28
N PRO A 133 10.57 13.15 2.54
CA PRO A 133 9.75 13.96 1.65
C PRO A 133 8.98 13.14 0.60
N VAL A 134 9.60 12.08 0.07
CA VAL A 134 8.99 11.21 -0.93
C VAL A 134 7.79 10.46 -0.34
N VAL A 135 7.94 9.88 0.85
CA VAL A 135 6.84 9.17 1.54
C VAL A 135 5.71 10.14 1.89
N PHE A 136 6.03 11.34 2.37
CA PHE A 136 5.03 12.37 2.66
C PHE A 136 4.28 12.83 1.41
N PHE A 137 4.99 13.01 0.29
CA PHE A 137 4.38 13.37 -0.99
C PHE A 137 3.43 12.26 -1.49
N MET A 138 3.85 11.00 -1.40
CA MET A 138 3.00 9.86 -1.77
C MET A 138 1.77 9.72 -0.85
N ASN A 139 1.93 9.97 0.45
CA ASN A 139 0.78 9.98 1.36
C ASN A 139 -0.19 11.13 1.02
N TRP A 140 0.33 12.32 0.71
CA TRP A 140 -0.48 13.46 0.30
C TRP A 140 -1.24 13.19 -1.01
N SER A 141 -0.61 12.55 -2.00
CA SER A 141 -1.27 12.22 -3.26
C SER A 141 -2.40 11.21 -3.07
N ILE A 142 -2.22 10.19 -2.22
CA ILE A 142 -3.28 9.24 -1.85
C ILE A 142 -4.47 9.97 -1.18
N VAL A 143 -4.20 10.88 -0.24
CA VAL A 143 -5.25 11.67 0.42
C VAL A 143 -5.96 12.60 -0.56
N ALA A 144 -5.23 13.21 -1.51
CA ALA A 144 -5.83 14.07 -2.54
C ALA A 144 -6.74 13.27 -3.48
N LEU A 145 -6.30 12.08 -3.92
CA LEU A 145 -7.10 11.16 -4.72
C LEU A 145 -8.36 10.73 -3.97
N GLY A 146 -8.24 10.29 -2.72
CA GLY A 146 -9.39 9.90 -1.91
C GLY A 146 -10.41 11.04 -1.69
N ARG A 147 -9.93 12.29 -1.57
CA ARG A 147 -10.82 13.48 -1.51
C ARG A 147 -11.52 13.75 -2.84
N TYR A 148 -10.84 13.53 -3.96
CA TYR A 148 -11.42 13.70 -5.29
C TYR A 148 -12.52 12.66 -5.56
N GLU A 149 -12.24 11.39 -5.25
CA GLU A 149 -13.23 10.32 -5.41
C GLU A 149 -14.47 10.56 -4.53
N ARG A 150 -14.27 11.00 -3.27
CA ARG A 150 -15.39 11.35 -2.38
C ARG A 150 -16.28 12.46 -2.93
N ARG A 151 -15.71 13.52 -3.49
CA ARG A 151 -16.48 14.60 -4.14
C ARG A 151 -17.26 14.13 -5.36
N ARG A 152 -16.72 13.16 -6.12
CA ARG A 152 -17.42 12.55 -7.26
C ARG A 152 -18.64 11.76 -6.79
N LEU A 153 -18.49 10.97 -5.73
CA LEU A 153 -19.60 10.20 -5.14
C LEU A 153 -20.68 11.12 -4.56
N GLU A 154 -20.29 12.17 -3.84
CA GLU A 154 -21.23 13.17 -3.30
C GLU A 154 -22.06 13.83 -4.41
N LYS A 155 -21.45 14.20 -5.54
CA LYS A 155 -22.18 14.75 -6.70
C LYS A 155 -23.16 13.76 -7.34
N GLN A 156 -22.74 12.51 -7.53
CA GLN A 156 -23.64 11.48 -8.09
C GLN A 156 -24.86 11.24 -7.20
N LEU A 157 -24.69 11.37 -5.89
CA LEU A 157 -25.78 11.25 -4.94
C LEU A 157 -26.75 12.45 -5.01
N ASP A 158 -26.21 13.68 -5.08
CA ASP A 158 -27.03 14.89 -5.20
C ASP A 158 -27.83 14.91 -6.53
N ASP A 159 -27.26 14.43 -7.64
CA ASP A 159 -27.96 14.34 -8.93
C ASP A 159 -29.12 13.33 -8.87
N LEU A 160 -28.91 12.16 -8.25
CA LEU A 160 -29.97 11.17 -8.02
C LEU A 160 -31.09 11.71 -7.11
N GLU A 161 -30.77 12.51 -6.10
CA GLU A 161 -31.76 13.09 -5.19
C GLU A 161 -32.58 14.22 -5.85
N ASN A 162 -32.09 14.84 -6.92
CA ASN A 162 -32.83 15.86 -7.68
C ASN A 162 -33.72 15.26 -8.79
N GLU A 163 -33.53 13.99 -9.15
CA GLU A 163 -34.36 13.27 -10.14
C GLU A 163 -35.60 12.59 -9.50
N GLU A 164 -35.64 12.44 -8.17
CA GLU A 164 -36.81 11.97 -7.38
C GLU A 164 -37.69 13.14 -6.87
#